data_AF-A0A939F232-F1
#
_entry.id   AF-A0A939F232-F1
#
_cell.length_a   1.000
_cell.length_b   1.000
_cell.length_c   1.000
_cell.angle_alpha   90.00
_cell.angle_beta   90.00
_cell.angle_gamma   90.00
#
_symmetry.space_group_name_H-M   'P 1'
#
loop_
_entity.id
_entity.type
_entity.pdbx_description
1 polymer ?
#
loop_
_entity_poly.entity_id
_entity_poly.type
_entity_poly.pdbx_seq_one_letter_code
_entity_poly.pdbx_strand_id
1 'polypeptide(L)'
;METAQRVIHRSGLFSRLLLVLVGLALLLLSYTLLRENLPQRLLRTWPWKLKLLDIQSAVAGVLATGGATLARAQYARTIRPALGFFGRVIADVAPGVQLAWVSHFYNGGQGVAVTEDLSYWIDYTSSARADGATNSSAWVTHQVATASIESRGLLNREDFALHVVGRGRPIPGQQLQLLSWFAEKAMREVESVFVRLRVVDQVGDTHERVINVLKAADRSPTRTDPPPF
;
A
#
# COMPACT_ATOMS: atom_id res chain seq x y z
N MET A 1 1.65 16.47 2.10
CA MET A 1 2.32 15.20 1.73
C MET A 1 1.50 13.96 2.04
N GLU A 2 0.55 14.00 2.99
CA GLU A 2 -0.35 12.87 3.24
C GLU A 2 -1.13 12.50 1.98
N THR A 3 -1.26 11.20 1.70
CA THR A 3 -2.00 10.70 0.53
C THR A 3 -2.98 9.61 0.95
N ALA A 4 -4.15 9.62 0.33
CA ALA A 4 -5.05 8.47 0.37
C ALA A 4 -4.33 7.21 -0.15
N GLN A 5 -4.75 6.05 0.34
CA GLN A 5 -4.21 4.79 -0.15
C GLN A 5 -4.48 4.63 -1.65
N ARG A 6 -3.44 4.32 -2.42
CA ARG A 6 -3.51 4.14 -3.87
C ARG A 6 -2.82 2.84 -4.31
N VAL A 7 -3.29 2.28 -5.42
CA VAL A 7 -2.61 1.18 -6.11
C VAL A 7 -1.54 1.78 -7.00
N ILE A 8 -0.27 1.42 -6.79
CA ILE A 8 0.87 1.93 -7.57
C ILE A 8 1.34 0.94 -8.63
N HIS A 9 1.10 -0.35 -8.41
CA HIS A 9 1.42 -1.40 -9.37
C HIS A 9 0.37 -2.50 -9.30
N ARG A 10 -0.04 -3.03 -10.45
CA ARG A 10 -0.89 -4.23 -10.52
C ARG A 10 -0.06 -5.40 -11.01
N SER A 11 -0.25 -6.60 -10.44
CA SER A 11 0.56 -7.76 -10.83
C SER A 11 0.38 -8.06 -12.33
N GLY A 12 1.46 -7.83 -13.08
CA GLY A 12 1.46 -7.89 -14.54
C GLY A 12 1.16 -9.30 -15.06
N LEU A 13 1.72 -10.32 -14.43
CA LEU A 13 1.62 -11.70 -14.92
C LEU A 13 0.17 -12.19 -14.97
N PHE A 14 -0.58 -12.02 -13.89
CA PHE A 14 -1.95 -12.53 -13.84
C PHE A 14 -2.99 -11.59 -14.45
N SER A 15 -2.77 -10.27 -14.37
CA SER A 15 -3.71 -9.30 -14.96
C SER A 15 -3.59 -9.26 -16.50
N ARG A 16 -2.35 -9.16 -17.02
CA ARG A 16 -2.14 -9.05 -18.47
C ARG A 16 -2.43 -10.36 -19.19
N LEU A 17 -2.04 -11.50 -18.61
CA LEU A 17 -2.31 -12.81 -19.21
C LEU A 17 -3.81 -13.02 -19.42
N LEU A 18 -4.64 -12.76 -18.40
CA LEU A 18 -6.09 -12.92 -18.52
C LEU A 18 -6.68 -11.98 -19.58
N LEU A 19 -6.25 -10.72 -19.63
CA LEU A 19 -6.70 -9.78 -20.65
C LEU A 19 -6.29 -10.21 -22.07
N VAL A 20 -5.07 -10.73 -22.23
CA VAL A 20 -4.59 -11.28 -23.51
C VAL A 20 -5.41 -12.50 -23.92
N LEU A 21 -5.72 -13.40 -22.99
CA LEU A 21 -6.54 -14.58 -23.25
C LEU A 21 -7.98 -14.19 -23.64
N VAL A 22 -8.57 -13.20 -22.97
CA VAL A 22 -9.88 -12.64 -23.36
C VAL A 22 -9.83 -12.04 -24.76
N GLY A 23 -8.81 -11.21 -25.05
CA GLY A 23 -8.64 -10.59 -26.36
C GLY A 23 -8.47 -11.63 -27.48
N LEU A 24 -7.67 -12.67 -27.22
CA LEU A 24 -7.49 -13.79 -28.14
C LEU A 24 -8.78 -14.57 -28.36
N ALA A 25 -9.53 -14.87 -27.29
CA ALA A 25 -10.81 -15.57 -27.38
C ALA A 25 -11.85 -14.77 -28.18
N LEU A 26 -11.92 -13.44 -27.96
CA LEU A 26 -12.79 -12.55 -28.72
C LEU A 26 -12.39 -12.51 -30.20
N LEU A 27 -11.10 -12.42 -30.51
CA LEU A 27 -10.61 -12.43 -31.89
C LEU A 27 -10.99 -13.74 -32.60
N LEU A 28 -10.81 -14.88 -31.92
CA LEU A 28 -11.17 -16.20 -32.44
C LEU A 28 -12.68 -16.35 -32.64
N LEU A 29 -13.49 -15.80 -31.73
CA LEU A 29 -14.94 -15.77 -31.87
C LEU A 29 -15.37 -14.90 -33.05
N SER A 30 -14.84 -13.67 -33.17
CA SER A 30 -15.12 -12.78 -34.30
C SER A 30 -14.73 -13.42 -35.63
N TYR A 31 -13.55 -14.05 -35.70
CA TYR A 31 -13.11 -14.79 -36.89
C TYR A 31 -14.08 -15.92 -37.25
N THR A 32 -14.50 -16.71 -36.27
CA THR A 32 -15.41 -17.85 -36.48
C THR A 32 -16.78 -17.37 -36.94
N LEU A 33 -17.33 -16.33 -36.31
CA LEU A 33 -18.62 -15.73 -36.71
C LEU A 33 -18.56 -15.14 -38.12
N LEU A 34 -17.50 -14.40 -38.46
CA LEU A 34 -17.34 -13.88 -39.81
C LEU A 34 -17.26 -15.01 -40.83
N ARG A 35 -16.44 -16.04 -40.56
CA ARG A 35 -16.26 -17.20 -41.44
C ARG A 35 -17.57 -17.94 -41.71
N GLU A 36 -18.37 -18.20 -40.68
CA GLU A 36 -19.66 -18.91 -40.81
C GLU A 36 -20.71 -18.11 -41.60
N ASN A 37 -20.56 -16.78 -41.67
CA ASN A 37 -21.43 -15.90 -42.46
C ASN A 37 -20.89 -15.59 -43.87
N LEU A 38 -19.72 -16.12 -44.25
CA LEU A 38 -19.14 -15.86 -45.57
C LEU A 38 -19.72 -16.78 -46.67
N PRO A 39 -19.91 -16.25 -47.90
CA PRO A 39 -20.21 -17.06 -49.07
C PRO A 39 -19.18 -18.17 -49.31
N GLN A 40 -19.63 -19.35 -49.75
CA GLN A 40 -18.76 -20.52 -49.99
C GLN A 40 -17.56 -20.26 -50.92
N ARG A 41 -17.66 -19.27 -51.82
CA ARG A 41 -16.56 -18.86 -52.71
C ARG A 41 -15.37 -18.29 -51.95
N LEU A 42 -15.62 -17.54 -50.86
CA LEU A 42 -14.59 -16.89 -50.05
C LEU A 42 -13.96 -17.83 -49.02
N LEU A 43 -14.63 -18.93 -48.66
CA LEU A 43 -14.07 -19.94 -47.76
C LEU A 43 -12.84 -20.67 -48.34
N ARG A 44 -12.60 -20.57 -49.65
CA ARG A 44 -11.44 -21.21 -50.31
C ARG A 44 -10.19 -20.33 -50.30
N THR A 45 -10.32 -19.03 -49.99
CA THR A 45 -9.20 -18.09 -49.96
C THR A 45 -8.62 -17.96 -48.55
N TRP A 46 -7.35 -17.59 -48.47
CA TRP A 46 -6.73 -17.24 -47.19
C TRP A 46 -7.29 -15.90 -46.71
N PRO A 47 -7.58 -15.71 -45.40
CA PRO A 47 -7.36 -16.62 -44.28
C PRO A 47 -8.55 -17.56 -43.96
N TRP A 48 -9.67 -17.47 -44.67
CA TRP A 48 -10.96 -18.14 -44.34
C TRP A 48 -10.99 -19.65 -44.57
N LYS A 49 -10.00 -20.18 -45.31
CA LYS A 49 -9.77 -21.61 -45.46
C LYS A 49 -9.49 -22.33 -44.13
N LEU A 50 -8.93 -21.63 -43.15
CA LEU A 50 -8.59 -22.21 -41.85
C LEU A 50 -9.84 -22.36 -40.98
N LYS A 51 -10.03 -23.52 -40.34
CA LYS A 51 -11.04 -23.72 -39.30
C LYS A 51 -10.30 -23.82 -37.97
N LEU A 52 -10.21 -22.69 -37.26
CA LEU A 52 -9.47 -22.60 -36.00
C LEU A 52 -10.26 -23.25 -34.85
N LEU A 53 -11.51 -22.81 -34.65
CA LEU A 53 -12.43 -23.28 -33.62
C LEU A 53 -13.84 -23.39 -34.19
N ASP A 54 -14.70 -24.17 -33.53
CA ASP A 54 -16.14 -24.08 -33.74
C ASP A 54 -16.76 -22.99 -32.86
N ILE A 55 -18.00 -22.59 -33.18
CA ILE A 55 -18.70 -21.52 -32.45
C ILE A 55 -18.81 -21.89 -30.95
N GLN A 56 -19.12 -23.15 -30.64
CA GLN A 56 -19.30 -23.60 -29.26
C GLN A 56 -18.02 -23.44 -28.44
N SER A 57 -16.87 -23.87 -28.96
CA SER A 57 -15.58 -23.72 -28.27
C SER A 57 -15.12 -22.27 -28.20
N ALA A 58 -15.37 -21.47 -29.24
CA ALA A 58 -15.03 -20.04 -29.23
C ALA A 58 -15.85 -19.27 -28.17
N VAL A 59 -17.16 -19.54 -28.08
CA VAL A 59 -18.03 -18.97 -27.04
C VAL A 59 -17.58 -19.44 -25.65
N ALA A 60 -17.30 -20.74 -25.48
CA ALA A 60 -16.80 -21.27 -24.22
C ALA A 60 -15.48 -20.61 -23.79
N GLY A 61 -14.56 -20.36 -24.73
CA GLY A 61 -13.31 -19.65 -24.47
C GLY A 61 -13.52 -18.22 -23.97
N VAL A 62 -14.43 -17.46 -24.61
CA VAL A 62 -14.78 -16.11 -24.17
C VAL A 62 -15.42 -16.12 -22.78
N LEU A 63 -16.36 -17.04 -22.53
CA LEU A 63 -17.03 -17.16 -21.22
C LEU A 63 -16.04 -17.54 -20.12
N ALA A 64 -15.17 -18.52 -20.35
CA ALA A 64 -14.19 -18.97 -19.38
C ALA A 64 -13.17 -17.87 -19.04
N THR A 65 -12.58 -17.24 -20.06
CA THR A 65 -11.56 -16.20 -19.86
C THR A 65 -12.16 -14.90 -19.30
N GLY A 66 -13.35 -14.51 -19.76
CA GLY A 66 -14.10 -13.36 -19.25
C GLY A 66 -14.55 -13.58 -17.80
N GLY A 67 -15.09 -14.76 -17.51
CA GLY A 67 -15.48 -15.17 -16.16
C GLY A 67 -14.31 -15.16 -15.19
N ALA A 68 -13.16 -15.74 -15.59
CA ALA A 68 -11.94 -15.72 -14.78
C ALA A 68 -11.43 -14.30 -14.52
N THR A 69 -11.51 -13.42 -15.51
CA THR A 69 -11.12 -11.99 -15.38
C THR A 69 -12.01 -11.27 -14.37
N LEU A 70 -13.33 -11.46 -14.45
CA LEU A 70 -14.29 -10.88 -13.51
C LEU A 70 -14.10 -11.44 -12.09
N ALA A 71 -13.94 -12.76 -11.96
CA ALA A 71 -13.69 -13.41 -10.68
C ALA A 71 -12.44 -12.87 -9.99
N ARG A 72 -11.35 -12.69 -10.75
CA ARG A 72 -10.13 -12.04 -10.25
C ARG A 72 -10.39 -10.61 -9.81
N ALA A 73 -11.10 -9.82 -10.60
CA ALA A 73 -11.39 -8.42 -10.26
C ALA A 73 -12.22 -8.31 -8.98
N GLN A 74 -13.19 -9.20 -8.78
CA GLN A 74 -13.95 -9.28 -7.53
C GLN A 74 -13.05 -9.70 -6.36
N TYR A 75 -12.24 -10.74 -6.54
CA TYR A 75 -11.33 -11.20 -5.50
C TYR A 75 -10.34 -10.11 -5.07
N ALA A 76 -9.68 -9.44 -6.02
CA ALA A 76 -8.76 -8.34 -5.77
C ALA A 76 -9.43 -7.18 -5.02
N ARG A 77 -10.71 -6.89 -5.31
CA ARG A 77 -11.48 -5.87 -4.59
C ARG A 77 -11.75 -6.29 -3.15
N THR A 78 -12.06 -7.57 -2.91
CA THR A 78 -12.37 -8.10 -1.58
C THR A 78 -11.14 -8.15 -0.67
N ILE A 79 -9.98 -8.55 -1.21
CA ILE A 79 -8.74 -8.66 -0.42
C ILE A 79 -7.94 -7.36 -0.37
N ARG A 80 -8.44 -6.28 -0.97
CA ARG A 80 -7.75 -5.00 -1.00
C ARG A 80 -7.41 -4.56 0.43
N PRO A 81 -6.14 -4.27 0.75
CA PRO A 81 -5.80 -3.79 2.08
C PRO A 81 -6.51 -2.46 2.34
N ALA A 82 -6.86 -2.22 3.59
CA ALA A 82 -7.39 -0.93 4.02
C ALA A 82 -6.44 -0.39 5.10
N LEU A 83 -5.30 0.16 4.67
CA LEU A 83 -4.26 0.63 5.58
C LEU A 83 -4.78 1.85 6.33
N GLY A 84 -4.99 1.74 7.64
CA GLY A 84 -5.40 2.82 8.53
C GLY A 84 -4.27 3.21 9.48
N PHE A 85 -4.43 4.35 10.13
CA PHE A 85 -3.56 4.78 11.22
C PHE A 85 -4.39 5.49 12.28
N PHE A 86 -3.92 5.47 13.52
CA PHE A 86 -4.40 6.37 14.56
C PHE A 86 -3.24 6.68 15.51
N GLY A 87 -3.33 7.83 16.16
CA GLY A 87 -2.40 8.24 17.21
C GLY A 87 -3.14 8.44 18.52
N ARG A 88 -2.45 8.24 19.64
CA ARG A 88 -2.98 8.48 20.98
C ARG A 88 -1.85 8.70 21.99
N VAL A 89 -2.15 9.33 23.10
CA VAL A 89 -1.22 9.46 24.23
C VAL A 89 -1.24 8.19 25.06
N ILE A 90 -0.07 7.58 25.27
CA ILE A 90 0.11 6.38 26.11
C ILE A 90 1.24 6.62 27.10
N ALA A 91 1.07 6.12 28.33
CA ALA A 91 2.12 6.04 29.34
C ALA A 91 2.98 4.77 29.12
N ASP A 92 4.16 4.74 29.73
CA ASP A 92 5.03 3.56 29.82
C ASP A 92 5.55 3.00 28.48
N VAL A 93 5.34 3.71 27.37
CA VAL A 93 5.95 3.39 26.07
C VAL A 93 7.35 4.00 25.95
N ALA A 94 7.55 5.17 26.58
CA ALA A 94 8.85 5.80 26.73
C ALA A 94 9.45 5.45 28.11
N PRO A 95 10.78 5.24 28.21
CA PRO A 95 11.46 5.09 29.49
C PRO A 95 11.17 6.24 30.45
N GLY A 96 11.14 5.95 31.75
CA GLY A 96 10.99 6.98 32.78
C GLY A 96 9.56 7.51 32.98
N VAL A 97 8.53 6.70 32.67
CA VAL A 97 7.10 7.03 32.91
C VAL A 97 6.64 8.27 32.13
N GLN A 98 7.28 8.57 30.99
CA GLN A 98 6.89 9.70 30.16
C GLN A 98 5.66 9.37 29.32
N LEU A 99 4.74 10.33 29.24
CA LEU A 99 3.64 10.29 28.28
C LEU A 99 4.20 10.55 26.89
N ALA A 100 3.85 9.68 25.94
CA ALA A 100 4.28 9.79 24.56
C ALA A 100 3.07 9.77 23.63
N TRP A 101 3.16 10.54 22.55
CA TRP A 101 2.27 10.37 21.41
C TRP A 101 2.68 9.13 20.64
N VAL A 102 1.81 8.13 20.60
CA VAL A 102 2.07 6.83 19.99
C VAL A 102 1.22 6.66 18.75
N SER A 103 1.87 6.41 17.62
CA SER A 103 1.21 6.15 16.34
C SER A 103 1.19 4.66 16.03
N HIS A 104 -0.01 4.16 15.75
CA HIS A 104 -0.23 2.81 15.27
C HIS A 104 -0.73 2.85 13.84
N PHE A 105 -0.40 1.81 13.07
CA PHE A 105 -1.03 1.51 11.81
C PHE A 105 -1.69 0.14 11.86
N TYR A 106 -2.63 -0.10 10.97
CA TYR A 106 -3.32 -1.38 10.88
C TYR A 106 -3.83 -1.61 9.46
N ASN A 107 -4.10 -2.87 9.13
CA ASN A 107 -4.82 -3.23 7.92
C ASN A 107 -6.28 -3.54 8.28
N GLY A 108 -7.20 -2.63 7.97
CA GLY A 108 -8.63 -2.85 8.15
C GLY A 108 -9.27 -3.80 7.13
N GLY A 109 -8.50 -4.26 6.13
CA GLY A 109 -8.95 -5.27 5.19
C GLY A 109 -8.96 -6.68 5.80
N GLN A 110 -9.69 -7.60 5.19
CA GLN A 110 -9.76 -9.00 5.66
C GLN A 110 -8.51 -9.82 5.28
N GLY A 111 -7.81 -9.43 4.22
CA GLY A 111 -6.62 -10.13 3.73
C GLY A 111 -5.34 -9.75 4.49
N VAL A 112 -4.29 -10.56 4.29
CA VAL A 112 -2.93 -10.19 4.71
C VAL A 112 -2.30 -9.32 3.63
N ALA A 113 -1.64 -8.24 4.02
CA ALA A 113 -0.74 -7.49 3.15
C ALA A 113 0.71 -7.71 3.61
N VAL A 114 1.66 -7.73 2.69
CA VAL A 114 3.08 -7.94 3.01
C VAL A 114 3.85 -6.66 2.75
N THR A 115 4.66 -6.24 3.71
CA THR A 115 5.46 -5.01 3.58
C THR A 115 6.49 -5.17 2.47
N GLU A 116 6.49 -4.25 1.51
CA GLU A 116 7.47 -4.18 0.43
C GLU A 116 8.58 -3.19 0.76
N ASP A 117 8.20 -2.00 1.21
CA ASP A 117 9.12 -0.90 1.51
C ASP A 117 8.52 0.05 2.55
N LEU A 118 9.40 0.68 3.33
CA LEU A 118 9.06 1.68 4.34
C LEU A 118 10.08 2.81 4.28
N SER A 119 9.62 4.03 4.01
CA SER A 119 10.49 5.22 3.96
C SER A 119 9.93 6.35 4.82
N TYR A 120 10.79 7.27 5.21
CA TYR A 120 10.45 8.37 6.12
C TYR A 120 10.74 9.72 5.48
N TRP A 121 10.01 10.73 5.91
CA TRP A 121 10.25 12.14 5.61
C TRP A 121 10.00 12.94 6.88
N ILE A 122 10.96 13.77 7.28
CA ILE A 122 10.92 14.52 8.53
C ILE A 122 10.94 16.02 8.22
N ASP A 123 9.98 16.74 8.80
CA ASP A 123 9.96 18.19 8.84
C ASP A 123 10.14 18.66 10.29
N TYR A 124 11.04 19.61 10.49
CA TYR A 124 11.37 20.18 11.80
C TYR A 124 10.57 21.45 12.07
N THR A 125 10.39 21.76 13.35
CA THR A 125 9.73 23.00 13.79
C THR A 125 10.53 24.23 13.36
N SER A 126 9.87 25.39 13.29
CA SER A 126 10.56 26.64 12.91
C SER A 126 11.70 27.01 13.86
N SER A 127 11.57 26.71 15.16
CA SER A 127 12.65 26.89 16.14
C SER A 127 13.83 25.97 15.85
N ALA A 128 13.58 24.67 15.67
CA ALA A 128 14.62 23.70 15.34
C ALA A 128 15.36 24.08 14.05
N ARG A 129 14.64 24.59 13.04
CA ARG A 129 15.24 25.08 11.78
C ARG A 129 16.10 26.33 11.97
N ALA A 130 15.69 27.25 12.85
CA ALA A 130 16.53 28.40 13.22
C ALA A 130 17.84 27.94 13.89
N ASP A 131 17.78 26.84 14.64
CA ASP A 131 18.92 26.18 15.29
C ASP A 131 19.65 25.19 14.36
N GLY A 132 19.51 25.34 13.03
CA GLY A 132 20.25 24.60 12.02
C GLY A 132 19.66 23.25 11.58
N ALA A 133 18.47 22.86 12.04
CA ALA A 133 17.81 21.65 11.53
C ALA A 133 17.41 21.83 10.06
N THR A 134 17.58 20.78 9.26
CA THR A 134 17.23 20.78 7.84
C THR A 134 16.12 19.77 7.60
N ASN A 135 15.03 20.21 6.97
CA ASN A 135 13.95 19.31 6.55
C ASN A 135 14.47 18.28 5.54
N SER A 136 13.80 17.13 5.50
CA SER A 136 14.08 16.12 4.48
C SER A 136 13.88 16.70 3.07
N SER A 137 14.79 16.39 2.16
CA SER A 137 14.68 16.73 0.73
C SER A 137 14.24 15.53 -0.11
N ALA A 138 14.33 14.33 0.44
CA ALA A 138 13.96 13.07 -0.19
C ALA A 138 13.40 12.09 0.87
N TRP A 139 12.74 11.02 0.39
CA TRP A 139 12.37 9.90 1.25
C TRP A 139 13.61 9.13 1.68
N VAL A 140 13.79 8.98 2.99
CA VAL A 140 14.99 8.36 3.58
C VAL A 140 14.68 7.03 4.27
N THR A 141 15.72 6.24 4.52
CA THR A 141 15.62 4.99 5.28
C THR A 141 15.39 5.27 6.76
N HIS A 142 14.97 4.24 7.51
CA HIS A 142 14.85 4.30 8.96
C HIS A 142 16.11 4.82 9.64
N GLN A 143 17.28 4.27 9.28
CA GLN A 143 18.55 4.65 9.89
C GLN A 143 18.87 6.14 9.68
N VAL A 144 18.67 6.64 8.47
CA VAL A 144 18.92 8.06 8.15
C VAL A 144 17.91 8.96 8.86
N ALA A 145 16.64 8.55 8.93
CA ALA A 145 15.60 9.28 9.66
C ALA A 145 15.91 9.38 11.16
N THR A 146 16.27 8.27 11.78
CA THR A 146 16.66 8.22 13.20
C THR A 146 17.88 9.10 13.46
N ALA A 147 18.94 8.96 12.66
CA ALA A 147 20.15 9.77 12.81
C ALA A 147 19.87 11.28 12.62
N SER A 148 18.97 11.64 11.71
CA SER A 148 18.54 13.03 11.52
C SER A 148 17.89 13.58 12.79
N ILE A 149 17.00 12.83 13.44
CA ILE A 149 16.36 13.27 14.69
C ILE A 149 17.38 13.30 15.85
N GLU A 150 18.26 12.30 15.95
CA GLU A 150 19.31 12.24 16.97
C GLU A 150 20.31 13.40 16.88
N SER A 151 20.58 13.92 15.67
CA SER A 151 21.44 15.09 15.47
C SER A 151 20.95 16.36 16.20
N ARG A 152 19.71 16.35 16.71
CA ARG A 152 19.10 17.40 17.52
C ARG A 152 19.29 17.22 19.03
N GLY A 153 20.10 16.25 19.45
CA GLY A 153 20.30 15.92 20.87
C GLY A 153 19.13 15.14 21.49
N LEU A 154 18.31 14.52 20.63
CA LEU A 154 17.23 13.60 21.04
C LEU A 154 17.78 12.18 21.08
N LEU A 155 17.36 11.40 22.07
CA LEU A 155 17.81 10.02 22.25
C LEU A 155 16.76 9.03 21.72
N ASN A 156 17.17 8.18 20.77
CA ASN A 156 16.31 7.11 20.27
C ASN A 156 16.00 6.10 21.38
N ARG A 157 14.74 5.67 21.43
CA ARG A 157 14.14 4.85 22.49
C ARG A 157 14.04 5.51 23.86
N GLU A 158 14.34 6.81 23.97
CA GLU A 158 14.09 7.61 25.18
C GLU A 158 13.14 8.78 24.88
N ASP A 159 13.52 9.65 23.94
CA ASP A 159 12.73 10.82 23.55
C ASP A 159 11.78 10.51 22.37
N PHE A 160 12.15 9.55 21.53
CA PHE A 160 11.36 9.09 20.39
C PHE A 160 11.75 7.68 19.98
N ALA A 161 10.89 6.98 19.23
CA ALA A 161 11.29 5.82 18.45
C ALA A 161 10.55 5.75 17.13
N LEU A 162 11.29 5.41 16.07
CA LEU A 162 10.73 4.99 14.79
C LEU A 162 10.85 3.46 14.72
N HIS A 163 9.77 2.74 14.45
CA HIS A 163 9.81 1.29 14.30
C HIS A 163 10.03 0.89 12.84
N VAL A 164 10.90 -0.10 12.63
CA VAL A 164 11.11 -0.72 11.32
C VAL A 164 10.05 -1.79 11.10
N VAL A 165 9.33 -1.68 9.99
CA VAL A 165 8.54 -2.78 9.43
C VAL A 165 9.33 -3.35 8.26
N GLY A 166 10.05 -4.44 8.51
CA GLY A 166 10.96 -5.02 7.53
C GLY A 166 10.22 -5.53 6.29
N ARG A 167 10.90 -5.53 5.14
CA ARG A 167 10.39 -6.17 3.92
C ARG A 167 10.04 -7.64 4.19
N GLY A 168 8.91 -8.09 3.67
CA GLY A 168 8.39 -9.43 3.90
C GLY A 168 7.59 -9.58 5.19
N ARG A 169 7.51 -8.56 6.05
CA ARG A 169 6.69 -8.62 7.27
C ARG A 169 5.20 -8.65 6.91
N PRO A 170 4.44 -9.67 7.35
CA PRO A 170 3.00 -9.69 7.17
C PRO A 170 2.30 -8.66 8.06
N ILE A 171 1.29 -8.02 7.49
CA ILE A 171 0.37 -7.10 8.14
C ILE A 171 -1.02 -7.77 8.05
N PRO A 172 -1.37 -8.59 9.04
CA PRO A 172 -2.65 -9.27 9.05
C PRO A 172 -3.79 -8.27 9.22
N GLY A 173 -4.98 -8.68 8.77
CA GLY A 173 -6.20 -7.92 8.97
C GLY A 173 -6.46 -7.67 10.46
N GLN A 174 -6.95 -6.47 10.77
CA GLN A 174 -7.44 -6.04 12.09
C GLN A 174 -6.40 -6.03 13.22
N GLN A 175 -5.11 -6.22 12.93
CA GLN A 175 -4.06 -6.12 13.94
C GLN A 175 -3.40 -4.74 13.92
N LEU A 176 -3.25 -4.18 15.12
CA LEU A 176 -2.50 -2.95 15.34
C LEU A 176 -1.00 -3.24 15.36
N GLN A 177 -0.24 -2.40 14.65
CA GLN A 177 1.21 -2.42 14.64
C GLN A 177 1.73 -1.04 15.04
N LEU A 178 2.66 -1.02 15.98
CA LEU A 178 3.31 0.20 16.43
C LEU A 178 4.22 0.73 15.31
N LEU A 179 4.01 1.99 14.93
CA LEU A 179 4.80 2.64 13.87
C LEU A 179 5.89 3.53 14.46
N SER A 180 5.54 4.30 15.48
CA SER A 180 6.43 5.26 16.13
C SER A 180 5.84 5.80 17.42
N TRP A 181 6.68 6.37 18.27
CA TRP A 181 6.24 7.21 19.37
C TRP A 181 7.18 8.39 19.58
N PHE A 182 6.66 9.46 20.17
CA PHE A 182 7.38 10.72 20.42
C PHE A 182 6.99 11.29 21.78
N ALA A 183 7.96 11.53 22.64
CA ALA A 183 7.78 12.28 23.87
C ALA A 183 7.63 13.78 23.57
N GLU A 184 7.16 14.56 24.56
CA GLU A 184 7.02 16.01 24.43
C GLU A 184 8.30 16.69 23.93
N LYS A 185 9.47 16.29 24.47
CA LYS A 185 10.76 16.83 24.08
C LYS A 185 11.03 16.66 22.58
N ALA A 186 10.73 15.49 22.02
CA ALA A 186 10.90 15.25 20.58
C ALA A 186 9.90 16.05 19.73
N MET A 187 8.65 16.20 20.19
CA MET A 187 7.61 16.96 19.49
C MET A 187 7.85 18.48 19.48
N ARG A 188 8.73 19.00 20.34
CA ARG A 188 9.19 20.40 20.29
C ARG A 188 10.19 20.66 19.16
N GLU A 189 10.97 19.65 18.78
CA GLU A 189 11.94 19.73 17.68
C GLU A 189 11.33 19.32 16.34
N VAL A 190 10.47 18.32 16.33
CA VAL A 190 9.92 17.70 15.12
C VAL A 190 8.49 18.15 14.88
N GLU A 191 8.24 18.79 13.73
CA GLU A 191 6.93 19.31 13.35
C GLU A 191 6.04 18.21 12.75
N SER A 192 6.59 17.39 11.87
CA SER A 192 5.88 16.31 11.21
C SER A 192 6.82 15.19 10.80
N VAL A 193 6.34 13.96 10.91
CA VAL A 193 7.02 12.78 10.39
C VAL A 193 6.05 12.06 9.48
N PHE A 194 6.39 11.96 8.20
CA PHE A 194 5.65 11.17 7.25
C PHE A 194 6.29 9.81 7.08
N VAL A 195 5.47 8.77 7.06
CA VAL A 195 5.86 7.39 6.80
C VAL A 195 5.17 6.95 5.52
N ARG A 196 5.97 6.57 4.51
CA ARG A 196 5.49 5.97 3.27
C ARG A 196 5.58 4.46 3.40
N LEU A 197 4.42 3.82 3.51
CA LEU A 197 4.28 2.37 3.58
C LEU A 197 3.85 1.83 2.22
N ARG A 198 4.63 0.90 1.67
CA ARG A 198 4.28 0.12 0.48
C ARG A 198 4.05 -1.33 0.88
N VAL A 199 2.94 -1.90 0.40
CA VAL A 199 2.57 -3.29 0.69
C VAL A 199 2.09 -4.00 -0.57
N VAL A 200 2.31 -5.31 -0.63
CA VAL A 200 1.80 -6.20 -1.66
C VAL A 200 0.63 -7.00 -1.08
N ASP A 201 -0.49 -7.04 -1.79
CA ASP A 201 -1.63 -7.88 -1.40
C ASP A 201 -1.49 -9.33 -1.90
N GLN A 202 -2.45 -10.20 -1.56
CA GLN A 202 -2.41 -11.61 -1.94
C GLN A 202 -2.59 -11.85 -3.45
N VAL A 203 -3.07 -10.86 -4.21
CA VAL A 203 -3.19 -10.90 -5.68
C VAL A 203 -1.92 -10.38 -6.36
N GLY A 204 -0.99 -9.82 -5.57
CA GLY A 204 0.28 -9.27 -6.03
C GLY A 204 0.21 -7.81 -6.45
N ASP A 205 -0.88 -7.09 -6.15
CA ASP A 205 -0.96 -5.65 -6.41
C ASP A 205 -0.23 -4.89 -5.29
N THR A 206 0.54 -3.87 -5.66
CA THR A 206 1.25 -3.00 -4.73
C THR A 206 0.41 -1.78 -4.39
N HIS A 207 0.22 -1.54 -3.10
CA HIS A 207 -0.48 -0.40 -2.53
C HIS A 207 0.50 0.50 -1.79
N GLU A 208 0.26 1.80 -1.85
CA GLU A 208 1.04 2.82 -1.15
C GLU A 208 0.13 3.71 -0.32
N ARG A 209 0.57 4.03 0.90
CA ARG A 209 -0.04 5.05 1.75
C ARG A 209 1.06 5.89 2.42
N VAL A 210 0.87 7.20 2.44
CA VAL A 210 1.72 8.14 3.18
C VAL A 210 0.94 8.63 4.40
N ILE A 211 1.49 8.40 5.59
CA ILE A 211 0.86 8.69 6.88
C ILE A 211 1.67 9.76 7.58
N ASN A 212 1.05 10.85 8.06
CA ASN A 212 1.69 11.74 9.02
C ASN A 212 1.45 11.19 10.44
N VAL A 213 2.49 10.65 11.07
CA VAL A 213 2.38 9.98 12.38
C VAL A 213 2.20 10.97 13.53
N LEU A 214 2.48 12.25 13.31
CA LEU A 214 2.24 13.36 14.25
C LEU A 214 0.96 14.14 13.92
N LYS A 215 0.12 13.63 13.00
CA LYS A 215 -1.15 14.27 12.68
C LYS A 215 -2.05 14.31 13.91
N ALA A 216 -2.50 15.51 14.27
CA ALA A 216 -3.31 15.78 15.46
C ALA A 216 -2.65 15.31 16.77
N ALA A 217 -1.31 15.26 16.81
CA ALA A 217 -0.60 14.92 18.03
C ALA A 217 -0.86 15.93 19.15
N ASP A 218 -1.15 15.42 20.34
CA ASP A 218 -1.06 16.22 21.56
C ASP A 218 0.42 16.49 21.84
N ARG A 219 0.86 17.72 21.58
CA ARG A 219 2.27 18.11 21.72
C ARG A 219 2.69 18.38 23.17
N SER A 220 1.73 18.44 24.10
CA SER A 220 1.98 18.64 25.53
C SER A 220 1.09 17.66 26.34
N PRO A 221 1.35 16.35 26.19
CA PRO A 221 0.50 15.32 26.77
C PRO A 221 0.49 15.39 28.29
N THR A 222 -0.71 15.52 28.88
CA THR A 222 -0.91 15.60 30.34
C THR A 222 -1.61 14.37 30.93
N ARG A 223 -2.25 13.56 30.08
CA ARG A 223 -2.97 12.35 30.47
C ARG A 223 -2.94 11.31 29.35
N THR A 224 -3.05 10.04 29.72
CA THR A 224 -3.28 8.94 28.78
C THR A 224 -4.65 9.04 28.14
N ASP A 225 -4.73 8.73 26.86
CA ASP A 225 -6.01 8.56 26.18
C ASP A 225 -6.65 7.22 26.58
N PRO A 226 -7.99 7.12 26.54
CA PRO A 226 -8.68 5.85 26.75
C PRO A 226 -8.23 4.80 25.71
N PRO A 227 -8.36 3.50 26.03
CA PRO A 227 -8.12 2.45 25.06
C PRO A 227 -9.06 2.60 23.85
N PRO A 228 -8.57 2.35 22.62
CA PRO A 228 -9.37 2.52 21.41
C PRO A 228 -10.52 1.51 21.28
N PHE A 229 -10.51 0.44 22.10
CA PHE A 229 -11.50 -0.63 22.18
C PHE A 229 -11.54 -1.20 23.60
#